data_AF-A0A3B8I9X7-F1
#
_entry.id   AF-A0A3B8I9X7-F1
#
_cell.length_a   1.000
_cell.length_b   1.000
_cell.length_c   1.000
_cell.angle_alpha   90.00
_cell.angle_beta   90.00
_cell.angle_gamma   90.00
#
_symmetry.space_group_name_H-M   'P 1'
#
loop_
_entity.id
_entity.type
_entity.pdbx_description
1 polymer ?
#
loop_
_entity_poly.entity_id
_entity_poly.type
_entity_poly.pdbx_seq_one_letter_code
_entity_poly.pdbx_strand_id
1 'polypeptide(L)'
;MNLVDYTQAYRGYLWQLEESGQVFAIPDGSTIAYSQQVLEMLEQFGDQPIPRLTSLLLILIATNPTADQDLNKIEEILKNLKPVGFTNQMVDKGTREDVLGLLRNVANLKPGIKQGPHRQQLIQLLFADSHKRVGSKKARRILTEWRYFGAVPGEIELPSVSNANHGPIQNDLRGLAMLHEQYPSTRAIEKALMNLAEVDTLLLEP
;
A
#
# COMPACT_ATOMS: atom_id res chain seq x y z
N MET A 1 1.40 13.32 12.28
CA MET A 1 1.81 12.68 11.01
C MET A 1 2.76 13.59 10.28
N ASN A 2 4.04 13.35 10.56
CA ASN A 2 5.22 13.74 9.79
C ASN A 2 5.71 12.51 9.01
N LEU A 3 6.89 12.59 8.37
CA LEU A 3 7.50 11.47 7.65
C LEU A 3 7.71 10.25 8.54
N VAL A 4 8.28 10.45 9.73
CA VAL A 4 8.56 9.37 10.70
C VAL A 4 7.27 8.61 11.07
N ASP A 5 6.19 9.32 11.37
CA ASP A 5 4.87 8.72 11.65
C ASP A 5 4.33 7.94 10.44
N TYR A 6 4.63 8.40 9.22
CA TYR A 6 4.14 7.81 7.97
C TYR A 6 4.94 6.57 7.57
N THR A 7 6.24 6.55 7.85
CA THR A 7 7.17 5.44 7.58
C THR A 7 7.43 4.57 8.82
N GLN A 8 6.61 4.70 9.87
CA GLN A 8 6.74 3.90 11.07
C GLN A 8 6.43 2.42 10.80
N ALA A 9 7.47 1.58 10.86
CA ALA A 9 7.32 0.13 10.93
C ALA A 9 7.11 -0.35 12.38
N TYR A 10 6.45 -1.49 12.55
CA TYR A 10 6.23 -2.13 13.86
C TYR A 10 6.81 -3.56 13.86
N ARG A 11 7.08 -4.11 15.04
CA ARG A 11 7.52 -5.51 15.13
C ARG A 11 6.37 -6.44 14.73
N GLY A 12 6.65 -7.44 13.89
CA GLY A 12 5.65 -8.38 13.40
C GLY A 12 4.65 -7.73 12.42
N TYR A 13 5.10 -6.72 11.68
CA TYR A 13 4.28 -5.99 10.73
C TYR A 13 4.22 -6.66 9.34
N LEU A 14 3.44 -6.07 8.42
CA LEU A 14 3.26 -6.58 7.05
C LEU A 14 4.45 -6.25 6.14
N TRP A 15 5.29 -5.31 6.56
CA TRP A 15 6.48 -4.87 5.85
C TRP A 15 7.55 -4.42 6.86
N GLN A 16 8.79 -4.40 6.41
CA GLN A 16 9.96 -3.90 7.12
C GLN A 16 10.82 -3.03 6.21
N LEU A 17 11.76 -2.30 6.82
CA LEU A 17 12.77 -1.55 6.09
C LEU A 17 14.09 -2.29 6.13
N GLU A 18 14.71 -2.39 4.97
CA GLU A 18 16.02 -2.99 4.75
C GLU A 18 16.96 -1.95 4.12
N GLU A 19 18.24 -2.29 4.02
CA GLU A 19 19.26 -1.45 3.38
C GLU A 19 19.25 0.00 3.90
N SER A 20 19.27 0.16 5.23
CA SER A 20 19.26 1.47 5.89
C SER A 20 18.09 2.38 5.46
N GLY A 21 16.93 1.78 5.16
CA GLY A 21 15.72 2.50 4.77
C GLY A 21 15.54 2.72 3.28
N GLN A 22 16.38 2.10 2.45
CA GLN A 22 16.28 2.20 1.00
C GLN A 22 15.27 1.22 0.40
N VAL A 23 14.95 0.14 1.12
CA VAL A 23 14.10 -0.94 0.61
C VAL A 23 12.94 -1.21 1.57
N PHE A 24 11.72 -1.19 1.04
CA PHE A 24 10.56 -1.79 1.69
C PHE A 24 10.49 -3.26 1.31
N ALA A 25 10.44 -4.16 2.29
CA ALA A 25 10.41 -5.61 2.08
C ALA A 25 9.31 -6.28 2.93
N ILE A 26 8.85 -7.45 2.51
CA ILE A 26 8.04 -8.34 3.36
C ILE A 26 8.99 -9.02 4.34
N PRO A 27 8.65 -9.13 5.64
CA PRO A 27 9.51 -9.83 6.60
C PRO A 27 9.78 -11.27 6.17
N ASP A 28 11.06 -11.62 6.07
CA ASP A 28 11.53 -12.91 5.54
C ASP A 28 10.92 -13.26 4.16
N GLY A 29 10.79 -12.25 3.29
CA GLY A 29 10.14 -12.35 1.99
C GLY A 29 10.79 -11.47 0.91
N SER A 30 10.01 -11.13 -0.11
CA SER A 30 10.50 -10.37 -1.25
C SER A 30 10.59 -8.86 -0.98
N THR A 31 11.42 -8.18 -1.76
CA THR A 31 11.37 -6.72 -1.91
C THR A 31 10.01 -6.29 -2.44
N ILE A 32 9.39 -5.31 -1.77
CA ILE A 32 8.14 -4.67 -2.21
C ILE A 32 8.45 -3.56 -3.20
N ALA A 33 9.28 -2.59 -2.79
CA ALA A 33 9.66 -1.43 -3.58
C ALA A 33 10.86 -0.71 -2.96
N TYR A 34 11.59 0.04 -3.78
CA TYR A 34 12.60 0.98 -3.30
C TYR A 34 11.94 2.25 -2.76
N SER A 35 12.50 2.84 -1.71
CA SER A 35 11.91 4.01 -1.04
C SER A 35 11.75 5.21 -1.98
N GLN A 36 12.73 5.43 -2.86
CA GLN A 36 12.68 6.47 -3.88
C GLN A 36 11.55 6.23 -4.90
N GLN A 37 11.32 4.97 -5.29
CA GLN A 37 10.22 4.62 -6.18
C GLN A 37 8.85 4.91 -5.52
N VAL A 38 8.72 4.63 -4.23
CA VAL A 38 7.49 4.95 -3.48
C VAL A 38 7.28 6.46 -3.39
N LEU A 39 8.34 7.24 -3.14
CA LEU A 39 8.27 8.70 -3.14
C LEU A 39 7.76 9.22 -4.49
N GLU A 40 8.35 8.78 -5.61
CA GLU A 40 7.95 9.18 -6.96
C GLU A 40 6.48 8.84 -7.28
N MET A 41 5.98 7.69 -6.82
CA MET A 41 4.56 7.34 -6.97
C MET A 41 3.65 8.26 -6.15
N LEU A 42 4.06 8.62 -4.93
CA LEU A 42 3.27 9.50 -4.06
C LEU A 42 3.26 10.94 -4.57
N GLU A 43 4.35 11.42 -5.17
CA GLU A 43 4.43 12.77 -5.74
C GLU A 43 3.47 12.98 -6.92
N GLN A 44 3.13 11.91 -7.63
CA GLN A 44 2.16 11.95 -8.72
C GLN A 44 0.72 12.18 -8.25
N PHE A 45 0.44 12.19 -6.94
CA PHE A 45 -0.83 12.69 -6.40
C PHE A 45 -0.88 14.22 -6.36
N GLY A 46 0.25 14.92 -6.52
CA GLY A 46 0.32 16.38 -6.48
C GLY A 46 -0.21 16.97 -5.18
N ASP A 47 -1.22 17.83 -5.28
CA ASP A 47 -1.91 18.44 -4.13
C ASP A 47 -3.03 17.58 -3.52
N GLN A 48 -3.27 16.39 -4.09
CA GLN A 48 -4.31 15.49 -3.57
C GLN A 48 -3.86 14.77 -2.29
N PRO A 49 -4.80 14.29 -1.46
CA PRO A 49 -4.48 13.41 -0.35
C PRO A 49 -3.80 12.12 -0.84
N ILE A 50 -2.76 11.68 -0.13
CA ILE A 50 -2.04 10.44 -0.47
C ILE A 50 -2.59 9.23 0.31
N PRO A 51 -2.42 8.00 -0.19
CA PRO A 51 -2.71 6.79 0.59
C PRO A 51 -1.89 6.72 1.86
N ARG A 52 -2.26 5.84 2.78
CA ARG A 52 -1.37 5.44 3.87
C ARG A 52 -0.34 4.46 3.34
N LEU A 53 0.87 4.52 3.88
CA LEU A 53 2.00 3.76 3.36
C LEU A 53 1.72 2.26 3.31
N THR A 54 1.21 1.67 4.39
CA THR A 54 0.88 0.23 4.43
C THR A 54 -0.12 -0.16 3.36
N SER A 55 -1.17 0.64 3.15
CA SER A 55 -2.18 0.37 2.13
C SER A 55 -1.56 0.42 0.74
N LEU A 56 -0.70 1.41 0.47
CA LEU A 56 0.05 1.50 -0.78
C LEU A 56 0.97 0.28 -0.97
N LEU A 57 1.78 -0.07 0.02
CA LEU A 57 2.72 -1.19 -0.05
C LEU A 57 2.01 -2.53 -0.30
N LEU A 58 0.83 -2.76 0.29
CA LEU A 58 0.04 -3.97 0.02
C LEU A 58 -0.45 -4.03 -1.44
N ILE A 59 -0.88 -2.90 -2.01
CA ILE A 59 -1.21 -2.83 -3.45
C ILE A 59 0.04 -3.03 -4.31
N LEU A 60 1.20 -2.53 -3.88
CA LEU A 60 2.47 -2.77 -4.58
C LEU A 60 2.84 -4.25 -4.59
N ILE A 61 2.67 -4.96 -3.46
CA ILE A 61 2.85 -6.41 -3.39
C ILE A 61 1.96 -7.11 -4.41
N ALA A 62 0.67 -6.77 -4.45
CA ALA A 62 -0.27 -7.39 -5.39
C ALA A 62 0.03 -7.08 -6.86
N THR A 63 0.84 -6.07 -7.16
CA THR A 63 1.21 -5.70 -8.53
C THR A 63 2.59 -6.20 -8.95
N ASN A 64 3.39 -6.72 -8.01
CA ASN A 64 4.72 -7.26 -8.29
C ASN A 64 4.65 -8.63 -9.00
N PRO A 65 5.69 -9.02 -9.76
CA PRO A 65 5.76 -10.34 -10.41
C PRO A 65 5.68 -11.52 -9.43
N THR A 66 6.08 -11.31 -8.17
CA THR A 66 6.08 -12.30 -7.08
C THR A 66 4.76 -12.35 -6.29
N ALA A 67 3.72 -11.63 -6.73
CA ALA A 67 2.48 -11.42 -5.98
C ALA A 67 1.88 -12.71 -5.41
N ASP A 68 1.84 -13.82 -6.15
CA ASP A 68 1.21 -15.04 -5.66
C ASP A 68 1.88 -15.62 -4.40
N GLN A 69 3.22 -15.62 -4.37
CA GLN A 69 4.00 -16.09 -3.23
C GLN A 69 3.93 -15.09 -2.08
N ASP A 70 4.08 -13.80 -2.41
CA ASP A 70 4.07 -12.73 -1.43
C ASP A 70 2.72 -12.59 -0.72
N LEU A 71 1.61 -12.77 -1.45
CA LEU A 71 0.27 -12.72 -0.86
C LEU A 71 -0.01 -13.90 0.08
N ASN A 72 0.56 -15.08 -0.18
CA ASN A 72 0.48 -16.21 0.77
C ASN A 72 1.18 -15.84 2.09
N LYS A 73 2.37 -15.22 2.00
CA LYS A 73 3.12 -14.74 3.17
C LYS A 73 2.36 -13.66 3.93
N ILE A 74 1.75 -12.71 3.22
CA ILE A 74 0.89 -11.67 3.84
C ILE A 74 -0.30 -12.30 4.56
N GLU A 75 -0.95 -13.30 3.96
CA GLU A 75 -2.03 -14.05 4.60
C GLU A 75 -1.57 -14.74 5.90
N GLU A 76 -0.39 -15.37 5.90
CA GLU A 76 0.21 -15.95 7.11
C GLU A 76 0.47 -14.90 8.19
N ILE A 77 1.05 -13.75 7.83
CA ILE A 77 1.29 -12.65 8.78
C ILE A 77 -0.04 -12.16 9.36
N LEU A 78 -1.05 -11.91 8.52
CA LEU A 78 -2.38 -11.46 8.94
C LEU A 78 -3.10 -12.47 9.85
N LYS A 79 -2.92 -13.79 9.63
CA LYS A 79 -3.44 -14.84 10.51
C LYS A 79 -2.77 -14.81 11.88
N ASN A 80 -1.47 -14.49 11.91
CA ASN A 80 -0.65 -14.49 13.12
C ASN A 80 -0.64 -13.15 13.88
N LEU A 81 -1.25 -12.09 13.34
CA LEU A 81 -1.44 -10.82 14.05
C LEU A 81 -2.31 -11.05 15.30
N LYS A 82 -1.65 -11.08 16.47
CA LYS A 82 -2.32 -11.16 17.78
C LYS A 82 -2.78 -9.77 18.20
N PRO A 83 -3.91 -9.63 18.92
CA PRO A 83 -4.28 -8.37 19.54
C PRO A 83 -3.22 -7.98 20.57
N VAL A 84 -2.89 -6.70 20.64
CA VAL A 84 -1.96 -6.16 21.64
C VAL A 84 -2.71 -5.19 22.53
N GLY A 85 -2.76 -5.52 23.83
CA GLY A 85 -3.43 -4.74 24.87
C GLY A 85 -4.84 -5.24 25.24
N PHE A 86 -5.49 -4.51 26.14
CA PHE A 86 -6.85 -4.77 26.63
C PHE A 86 -7.97 -4.34 25.65
N THR A 87 -7.62 -3.70 24.54
CA THR A 87 -8.57 -3.34 23.49
C THR A 87 -8.76 -4.54 22.57
N ASN A 88 -9.95 -5.12 22.62
CA ASN A 88 -10.36 -6.29 21.82
C ASN A 88 -10.50 -5.97 20.31
N GLN A 89 -9.75 -5.00 19.80
CA GLN A 89 -9.78 -4.53 18.42
C GLN A 89 -8.91 -5.45 17.55
N MET A 90 -9.29 -6.72 17.46
CA MET A 90 -8.82 -7.57 16.38
C MET A 90 -9.25 -6.97 15.04
N VAL A 91 -8.41 -7.10 14.02
CA VAL A 91 -8.93 -7.10 12.64
C VAL A 91 -9.83 -8.33 12.56
N ASP A 92 -11.13 -8.14 12.42
CA ASP A 92 -12.05 -9.27 12.35
C ASP A 92 -11.76 -10.12 11.11
N LYS A 93 -12.32 -11.33 11.11
CA LYS A 93 -12.09 -12.29 10.01
C LYS A 93 -12.58 -11.72 8.67
N GLY A 94 -13.72 -11.02 8.66
CA GLY A 94 -14.28 -10.42 7.45
C GLY A 94 -13.34 -9.37 6.87
N THR A 95 -12.87 -8.41 7.68
CA THR A 95 -11.89 -7.41 7.24
C THR A 95 -10.64 -8.05 6.62
N ARG A 96 -10.13 -9.17 7.18
CA ARG A 96 -8.97 -9.88 6.61
C ARG A 96 -9.29 -10.52 5.26
N GLU A 97 -10.43 -11.19 5.16
CA GLU A 97 -10.90 -11.82 3.93
C GLU A 97 -11.12 -10.79 2.82
N ASP A 98 -11.71 -9.64 3.15
CA ASP A 98 -11.92 -8.54 2.20
C ASP A 98 -10.61 -7.93 1.70
N VAL A 99 -9.65 -7.70 2.60
CA VAL A 99 -8.32 -7.23 2.21
C VAL A 99 -7.67 -8.23 1.26
N LEU A 100 -7.63 -9.52 1.61
CA LEU A 100 -7.04 -10.55 0.76
C LEU A 100 -7.78 -10.68 -0.58
N GLY A 101 -9.11 -10.57 -0.57
CA GLY A 101 -9.95 -10.56 -1.77
C GLY A 101 -9.57 -9.43 -2.71
N LEU A 102 -9.44 -8.20 -2.20
CA LEU A 102 -8.97 -7.06 -2.99
C LEU A 102 -7.57 -7.29 -3.55
N LEU A 103 -6.62 -7.73 -2.72
CA LEU A 103 -5.24 -7.95 -3.16
C LEU A 103 -5.16 -9.03 -4.24
N ARG A 104 -5.95 -10.10 -4.15
CA ARG A 104 -6.06 -11.12 -5.20
C ARG A 104 -6.72 -10.56 -6.46
N ASN A 105 -7.76 -9.74 -6.33
CA ASN A 105 -8.38 -9.07 -7.48
C ASN A 105 -7.37 -8.21 -8.24
N VAL A 106 -6.52 -7.47 -7.52
CA VAL A 106 -5.42 -6.66 -8.09
C VAL A 106 -4.34 -7.54 -8.71
N ALA A 107 -3.94 -8.63 -8.04
CA ALA A 107 -2.91 -9.55 -8.55
C ALA A 107 -3.33 -10.23 -9.86
N ASN A 108 -4.62 -10.51 -10.02
CA ASN A 108 -5.19 -11.11 -11.22
C ASN A 108 -5.39 -10.13 -12.39
N LEU A 109 -5.11 -8.83 -12.22
CA LEU A 109 -5.12 -7.89 -13.33
C LEU A 109 -4.10 -8.30 -14.41
N LYS A 110 -4.41 -7.94 -15.66
CA LYS A 110 -3.50 -8.17 -16.80
C LYS A 110 -2.11 -7.57 -16.52
N PRO A 111 -1.00 -8.25 -16.91
CA PRO A 111 0.35 -7.78 -16.66
C PRO A 111 0.61 -6.33 -17.08
N GLY A 112 0.06 -5.89 -18.23
CA GLY A 112 0.22 -4.52 -18.74
C GLY A 112 -0.38 -3.42 -17.86
N ILE A 113 -1.38 -3.74 -17.01
CA ILE A 113 -1.97 -2.80 -16.05
C ILE A 113 -1.08 -2.66 -14.81
N LYS A 114 -0.34 -3.71 -14.44
CA LYS A 114 0.44 -3.77 -13.21
C LYS A 114 1.84 -3.15 -13.34
N GLN A 115 2.15 -2.50 -14.45
CA GLN A 115 3.48 -1.97 -14.77
C GLN A 115 3.43 -0.50 -15.19
N GLY A 116 4.56 0.19 -14.99
CA GLY A 116 4.79 1.55 -15.50
C GLY A 116 3.67 2.55 -15.17
N PRO A 117 3.30 3.42 -16.13
CA PRO A 117 2.24 4.42 -15.93
C PRO A 117 0.86 3.83 -15.61
N HIS A 118 0.51 2.65 -16.13
CA HIS A 118 -0.78 2.02 -15.83
C HIS A 118 -0.87 1.58 -14.36
N ARG A 119 0.26 1.13 -13.78
CA ARG A 119 0.32 0.81 -12.35
C ARG A 119 0.03 2.05 -11.51
N GLN A 120 0.55 3.20 -11.93
CA GLN A 120 0.25 4.47 -11.26
C GLN A 120 -1.25 4.81 -11.38
N GLN A 121 -1.83 4.72 -12.57
CA GLN A 121 -3.25 5.00 -12.78
C GLN A 121 -4.14 4.09 -11.92
N LEU A 122 -3.78 2.81 -11.81
CA LEU A 122 -4.43 1.87 -10.89
C LEU A 122 -4.35 2.34 -9.43
N ILE A 123 -3.17 2.76 -8.97
CA ILE A 123 -2.97 3.25 -7.61
C ILE A 123 -3.80 4.53 -7.37
N GLN A 124 -3.77 5.47 -8.30
CA GLN A 124 -4.58 6.69 -8.23
C GLN A 124 -6.08 6.37 -8.22
N LEU A 125 -6.56 5.47 -9.08
CA LEU A 125 -7.95 5.01 -9.10
C LEU A 125 -8.38 4.43 -7.76
N LEU A 126 -7.62 3.47 -7.24
CA LEU A 126 -7.95 2.77 -6.00
C LEU A 126 -7.96 3.74 -4.82
N PHE A 127 -7.08 4.73 -4.80
CA PHE A 127 -6.99 5.67 -3.69
C PHE A 127 -7.71 7.00 -3.91
N ALA A 128 -8.28 7.29 -5.09
CA ALA A 128 -8.93 8.57 -5.40
C ALA A 128 -10.02 8.95 -4.39
N ASP A 129 -10.80 7.97 -3.91
CA ASP A 129 -11.86 8.17 -2.91
C ASP A 129 -11.75 7.24 -1.70
N SER A 130 -10.57 6.67 -1.49
CA SER A 130 -10.36 5.76 -0.36
C SER A 130 -10.60 6.44 1.00
N HIS A 131 -11.20 5.66 1.90
CA HIS A 131 -11.33 6.05 3.30
C HIS A 131 -9.95 6.11 3.96
N LYS A 132 -9.74 7.12 4.84
CA LYS A 132 -8.54 7.29 5.67
C LYS A 132 -7.24 7.66 4.93
N ARG A 133 -7.34 8.51 3.90
CA ARG A 133 -6.17 9.15 3.27
C ARG A 133 -5.46 10.13 4.20
N VAL A 134 -4.19 10.38 3.90
CA VAL A 134 -3.43 11.46 4.50
C VAL A 134 -3.79 12.76 3.78
N GLY A 135 -4.54 13.63 4.46
CA GLY A 135 -5.01 14.89 3.87
C GLY A 135 -3.88 15.78 3.33
N SER A 136 -4.17 16.57 2.29
CA SER A 136 -3.21 17.30 1.46
C SER A 136 -2.16 18.11 2.23
N LYS A 137 -2.55 18.80 3.32
CA LYS A 137 -1.59 19.56 4.14
C LYS A 137 -0.52 18.66 4.78
N LYS A 138 -0.92 17.48 5.28
CA LYS A 138 -0.01 16.48 5.85
C LYS A 138 0.79 15.79 4.75
N ALA A 139 0.15 15.46 3.63
CA ALA A 139 0.80 14.86 2.46
C ALA A 139 1.97 15.74 1.96
N ARG A 140 1.73 17.04 1.73
CA ARG A 140 2.78 17.99 1.32
C ARG A 140 3.96 18.02 2.30
N ARG A 141 3.67 18.02 3.60
CA ARG A 141 4.70 18.00 4.64
C ARG A 141 5.53 16.71 4.54
N ILE A 142 4.88 15.55 4.48
CA ILE A 142 5.55 14.24 4.38
C ILE A 142 6.42 14.19 3.13
N LEU A 143 5.91 14.58 1.97
CA LEU A 143 6.67 14.54 0.71
C LEU A 143 7.86 15.51 0.74
N THR A 144 7.69 16.68 1.35
CA THR A 144 8.81 17.65 1.51
C THR A 144 9.89 17.11 2.44
N GLU A 145 9.50 16.55 3.59
CA GLU A 145 10.42 15.89 4.52
C GLU A 145 11.11 14.70 3.82
N TRP A 146 10.38 13.87 3.07
CA TRP A 146 10.93 12.71 2.38
C TRP A 146 11.91 13.12 1.29
N ARG A 147 11.64 14.15 0.48
CA ARG A 147 12.63 14.67 -0.48
C ARG A 147 13.91 15.11 0.21
N TYR A 148 13.78 15.79 1.34
CA TYR A 148 14.93 16.34 2.05
C TYR A 148 15.79 15.24 2.67
N PHE A 149 15.18 14.30 3.40
CA PHE A 149 15.92 13.23 4.10
C PHE A 149 16.19 12.00 3.23
N GLY A 150 15.34 11.71 2.25
CA GLY A 150 15.47 10.57 1.34
C GLY A 150 16.47 10.78 0.21
N ALA A 151 16.81 12.04 -0.11
CA ALA A 151 17.90 12.37 -1.03
C ALA A 151 19.29 12.10 -0.43
N VAL A 152 19.39 11.87 0.89
CA VAL A 152 20.65 11.56 1.56
C VAL A 152 20.59 10.13 2.10
N PRO A 153 21.29 9.17 1.45
CA PRO A 153 21.36 7.78 1.92
C PRO A 153 21.79 7.70 3.39
N GLY A 154 20.94 7.08 4.24
CA GLY A 154 21.25 6.84 5.65
C GLY A 154 20.87 7.95 6.64
N GLU A 155 20.31 9.09 6.19
CA GLU A 155 19.90 10.19 7.08
C GLU A 155 18.44 10.14 7.54
N ILE A 156 17.62 9.25 6.97
CA ILE A 156 16.36 8.94 7.63
C ILE A 156 16.72 8.15 8.88
N GLU A 157 16.78 8.81 10.04
CA GLU A 157 16.62 8.15 11.34
C GLU A 157 15.25 7.48 11.30
N LEU A 158 15.24 6.25 10.81
CA LEU A 158 14.04 5.44 10.80
C LEU A 158 13.61 5.29 12.25
N PRO A 159 12.31 5.43 12.51
CA PRO A 159 11.85 5.22 13.85
C PRO A 159 12.27 3.81 14.28
N SER A 160 12.80 3.72 15.50
CA SER A 160 13.07 2.44 16.13
C SER A 160 11.82 1.57 16.01
N VAL A 161 12.00 0.28 15.72
CA VAL A 161 10.88 -0.67 15.67
C VAL A 161 10.11 -0.55 16.98
N SER A 162 8.92 0.03 16.92
CA SER A 162 8.12 0.28 18.12
C SER A 162 7.48 -1.02 18.57
N ASN A 163 7.30 -1.15 19.89
CA ASN A 163 6.49 -2.23 20.45
C ASN A 163 5.09 -2.17 19.83
N ALA A 164 4.53 -3.35 19.56
CA ALA A 164 3.36 -3.50 18.73
C ALA A 164 2.17 -2.64 19.19
N ASN A 165 1.90 -1.56 18.45
CA ASN A 165 0.59 -0.90 18.45
C ASN A 165 -0.08 -1.28 17.13
N HIS A 166 -1.05 -2.20 17.19
CA HIS A 166 -1.75 -2.65 15.99
C HIS A 166 -2.87 -1.70 15.54
N GLY A 167 -3.15 -0.62 16.27
CA GLY A 167 -4.19 0.36 15.93
C GLY A 167 -4.03 1.00 14.54
N PRO A 168 -2.83 1.49 14.17
CA PRO A 168 -2.56 1.99 12.81
C PRO A 168 -2.84 0.96 11.72
N ILE A 169 -2.37 -0.28 11.93
CA ILE A 169 -2.57 -1.42 11.01
C ILE A 169 -4.06 -1.68 10.79
N GLN A 170 -4.84 -1.76 11.87
CA GLN A 170 -6.25 -2.05 11.77
C GLN A 170 -6.98 -0.96 10.96
N ASN A 171 -6.61 0.31 11.17
CA ASN A 171 -7.17 1.38 10.37
C ASN A 171 -6.78 1.19 8.89
N ASP A 172 -5.53 0.86 8.59
CA ASP A 172 -5.01 0.64 7.22
C ASP A 172 -5.79 -0.47 6.51
N LEU A 173 -5.99 -1.60 7.19
CA LEU A 173 -6.71 -2.76 6.69
C LEU A 173 -8.21 -2.48 6.48
N ARG A 174 -8.88 -1.73 7.36
CA ARG A 174 -10.26 -1.31 7.13
C ARG A 174 -10.41 -0.47 5.87
N GLY A 175 -9.46 0.43 5.60
CA GLY A 175 -9.48 1.23 4.37
C GLY A 175 -9.41 0.36 3.11
N LEU A 176 -8.58 -0.69 3.13
CA LEU A 176 -8.50 -1.66 2.05
C LEU A 176 -9.74 -2.56 1.95
N ALA A 177 -10.32 -2.99 3.07
CA ALA A 177 -11.56 -3.77 3.05
C ALA A 177 -12.71 -2.98 2.39
N MET A 178 -12.83 -1.68 2.66
CA MET A 178 -13.82 -0.83 1.97
C MET A 178 -13.56 -0.70 0.47
N LEU A 179 -12.30 -0.75 0.03
CA LEU A 179 -11.99 -0.80 -1.39
C LEU A 179 -12.41 -2.13 -2.02
N HIS A 180 -12.45 -3.24 -1.25
CA HIS A 180 -13.02 -4.50 -1.73
C HIS A 180 -14.53 -4.37 -1.97
N GLU A 181 -15.26 -3.68 -1.09
CA GLU A 181 -16.68 -3.41 -1.28
C GLU A 181 -16.94 -2.60 -2.56
N GLN A 182 -16.08 -1.61 -2.83
CA GLN A 182 -16.16 -0.78 -4.05
C GLN A 182 -15.72 -1.55 -5.31
N TYR A 183 -14.72 -2.42 -5.19
CA TYR A 183 -14.12 -3.18 -6.29
C TYR A 183 -14.12 -4.68 -5.98
N PRO A 184 -15.29 -5.35 -5.99
CA PRO A 184 -15.45 -6.72 -5.49
C PRO A 184 -14.87 -7.79 -6.42
N SER A 185 -14.33 -7.41 -7.59
CA SER A 185 -13.71 -8.35 -8.53
C SER A 185 -12.65 -7.67 -9.39
N THR A 186 -11.73 -8.45 -9.96
CA THR A 186 -10.77 -7.98 -10.99
C THR A 186 -11.49 -7.22 -12.11
N ARG A 187 -12.62 -7.74 -12.61
CA ARG A 187 -13.41 -7.12 -13.66
C ARG A 187 -13.99 -5.75 -13.25
N ALA A 188 -14.33 -5.57 -11.97
CA ALA A 188 -14.80 -4.27 -11.48
C ALA A 188 -13.68 -3.22 -11.51
N ILE A 189 -12.45 -3.61 -11.16
CA ILE A 189 -11.27 -2.73 -11.24
C ILE A 189 -10.97 -2.39 -12.71
N GLU A 190 -10.96 -3.39 -13.60
CA GLU A 190 -10.72 -3.17 -15.04
C GLU A 190 -11.75 -2.22 -15.65
N LYS A 191 -13.03 -2.40 -15.33
CA LYS A 191 -14.10 -1.51 -15.80
C LYS A 191 -13.91 -0.07 -15.29
N ALA A 192 -13.50 0.08 -14.03
CA ALA A 192 -13.25 1.40 -13.46
C ALA A 192 -12.03 2.09 -14.11
N LEU A 193 -10.98 1.35 -14.44
CA LEU A 193 -9.84 1.86 -15.22
C LEU A 193 -10.25 2.30 -16.62
N MET A 194 -11.09 1.53 -17.32
CA MET A 194 -11.59 1.90 -18.66
C MET A 194 -12.39 3.19 -18.63
N ASN A 195 -13.16 3.43 -17.55
CA ASN A 195 -13.92 4.66 -17.37
C ASN A 195 -13.05 5.89 -17.05
N LEU A 196 -11.84 5.70 -16.51
CA LEU A 196 -10.87 6.81 -16.37
C LEU A 196 -10.21 7.16 -17.71
N ALA A 197 -10.10 6.17 -18.59
CA ALA A 197 -9.34 6.26 -19.84
C ALA A 197 -10.25 6.52 -21.06
N GLU A 198 -11.14 7.51 -21.04
CA GLU A 198 -11.88 7.93 -22.24
C GLU A 198 -10.99 8.36 -23.45
N VAL A 199 -9.65 8.25 -23.34
CA VAL A 199 -8.69 8.33 -24.45
C VAL A 199 -7.56 7.32 -24.23
N ASP A 200 -7.70 6.08 -24.75
CA ASP A 200 -6.73 5.43 -25.68
C ASP A 200 -7.18 3.99 -26.00
N THR A 201 -7.96 3.83 -27.07
CA THR A 201 -8.54 2.56 -27.53
C THR A 201 -7.52 1.64 -28.24
N LEU A 202 -6.34 1.43 -27.65
CA LEU A 202 -5.27 0.61 -28.27
C LEU A 202 -4.73 -0.55 -27.42
N LEU A 203 -5.26 -0.80 -26.21
CA LEU A 203 -4.71 -1.81 -25.30
C LEU A 203 -5.61 -3.03 -25.04
N LEU A 204 -6.59 -3.26 -25.91
CA LEU A 204 -7.41 -4.46 -25.88
C LEU A 204 -7.38 -5.17 -27.24
N GLU A 205 -6.18 -5.53 -27.72
CA GLU A 205 -6.09 -6.67 -28.63
C GLU A 205 -5.88 -7.96 -27.81
N PRO A 206 -6.54 -9.07 -28.22
CA PRO A 206 -6.54 -10.35 -27.51
C PRO A 206 -5.17 -11.02 -27.42
#